data_AF-A0AAD4JPU3-F1
#
_entry.id   AF-A0AAD4JPU3-F1
#
_cell.length_a   1.000
_cell.length_b   1.000
_cell.length_c   1.000
_cell.angle_alpha   90.00
_cell.angle_beta   90.00
_cell.angle_gamma   90.00
#
_symmetry.space_group_name_H-M   'P 1'
#
loop_
_entity.id
_entity.type
_entity.pdbx_description
1 polymer ?
#
loop_
_entity_poly.entity_id
_entity_poly.type
_entity_poly.pdbx_seq_one_letter_code
_entity_poly.pdbx_strand_id
1 'polypeptide(L)'
;MGAMTAPMCGAFFLLVMSKRDFALYISTAVIGICSGAVTSISVSTTSELFGTTNFGVNHNILISNIPIGSFIFGDLAALLYKKGRVGGEENCVGQKCYQTTLLIWGGFCVLGSLLALMLHVKTKKLHVRK
;
A
#
# COMPACT_ATOMS: atom_id res chain seq x y z
N MET A 1 -7.15 2.33 -10.80
CA MET A 1 -6.08 2.09 -9.80
C MET A 1 -5.84 3.31 -8.89
N GLY A 2 -5.47 4.49 -9.40
CA GLY A 2 -5.16 5.66 -8.56
C GLY A 2 -6.30 6.22 -7.68
N ALA A 3 -7.58 6.02 -8.04
CA ALA A 3 -8.70 6.45 -7.20
C ALA A 3 -8.83 5.63 -5.90
N MET A 4 -8.31 4.40 -5.88
CA MET A 4 -8.44 3.49 -4.73
C MET A 4 -7.33 3.67 -3.69
N THR A 5 -6.24 4.36 -4.04
CA THR A 5 -5.14 4.65 -3.11
C THR A 5 -5.46 5.82 -2.18
N ALA A 6 -6.35 6.73 -2.59
CA ALA A 6 -6.80 7.87 -1.78
C ALA A 6 -7.52 7.47 -0.46
N PRO A 7 -8.56 6.61 -0.47
CA PRO A 7 -9.19 6.15 0.78
C PRO A 7 -8.23 5.31 1.64
N MET A 8 -7.28 4.61 1.01
CA MET A 8 -6.25 3.84 1.70
C MET A 8 -5.32 4.75 2.52
N CYS A 9 -4.88 5.88 1.97
CA CYS A 9 -4.07 6.84 2.72
C CYS A 9 -4.86 7.53 3.84
N GLY A 10 -6.16 7.78 3.63
CA GLY A 10 -7.06 8.26 4.68
C GLY A 10 -7.17 7.28 5.86
N ALA A 11 -7.28 5.97 5.58
CA ALA A 11 -7.30 4.93 6.59
C ALA A 11 -5.99 4.84 7.40
N PHE A 12 -4.82 4.96 6.74
CA PHE A 12 -3.54 5.02 7.45
C PHE A 12 -3.41 6.25 8.35
N PHE A 13 -3.90 7.41 7.90
CA PHE A 13 -3.88 8.62 8.72
C PHE A 13 -4.83 8.53 9.93
N LEU A 14 -5.99 7.88 9.74
CA LEU A 14 -6.96 7.61 10.79
C LEU A 14 -6.39 6.66 11.86
N LEU A 15 -5.64 5.62 11.44
CA LEU A 15 -4.89 4.72 12.35
C LEU A 15 -3.84 5.44 13.19
N VAL A 16 -3.16 6.43 12.62
CA VAL A 16 -2.13 7.19 13.34
C VAL A 16 -2.75 8.14 14.37
N MET A 17 -3.87 8.76 14.04
CA MET A 17 -4.52 9.78 14.90
C MET A 17 -5.43 9.18 15.98
N SER A 18 -6.03 8.01 15.73
CA SER A 18 -7.03 7.43 16.63
C SER A 18 -6.44 6.38 17.56
N LYS A 19 -6.62 6.57 18.87
CA LYS A 19 -6.25 5.60 19.92
C LYS A 19 -7.35 4.57 20.26
N ARG A 20 -8.38 4.43 19.42
CA ARG A 20 -9.55 3.59 19.72
C ARG A 20 -9.59 2.35 18.83
N ASP A 21 -9.96 1.21 19.41
CA ASP A 21 -10.05 -0.07 18.69
C ASP A 21 -11.02 -0.04 17.51
N PHE A 22 -12.08 0.76 17.61
CA PHE A 22 -13.04 0.96 16.53
C PHE A 22 -12.42 1.57 15.27
N ALA A 23 -11.47 2.50 15.43
CA ALA A 23 -10.75 3.11 14.31
C ALA A 23 -9.81 2.11 13.62
N LEU A 24 -9.23 1.18 14.39
CA LEU A 24 -8.44 0.07 13.87
C LEU A 24 -9.27 -0.86 12.99
N TYR A 25 -10.47 -1.23 13.45
CA TYR A 25 -11.41 -2.07 12.69
C TYR A 25 -11.87 -1.42 11.38
N ILE A 26 -12.28 -0.15 11.42
CA ILE A 26 -12.69 0.57 10.20
C ILE A 26 -11.54 0.66 9.21
N SER A 27 -10.35 1.04 9.69
CA SER A 27 -9.22 1.26 8.79
C SER A 27 -8.74 -0.04 8.15
N THR A 28 -8.68 -1.14 8.91
CA THR A 28 -8.33 -2.46 8.37
C THR A 28 -9.36 -2.96 7.35
N ALA A 29 -10.66 -2.76 7.61
CA ALA A 29 -11.70 -3.09 6.64
C ALA A 29 -11.56 -2.29 5.33
N VAL A 30 -11.33 -0.98 5.43
CA VAL A 30 -11.13 -0.10 4.25
C VAL A 30 -9.88 -0.50 3.47
N ILE A 31 -8.77 -0.76 4.14
CA ILE A 31 -7.51 -1.21 3.52
C ILE A 31 -7.73 -2.54 2.79
N GLY A 32 -8.42 -3.50 3.42
CA GLY A 32 -8.73 -4.80 2.83
C GLY A 32 -9.58 -4.69 1.57
N ILE A 33 -10.66 -3.90 1.62
CA ILE A 33 -11.55 -3.67 0.46
C ILE A 33 -10.78 -3.00 -0.69
N CYS A 34 -10.00 -1.96 -0.40
CA CYS A 34 -9.23 -1.24 -1.41
C CYS A 34 -8.16 -2.14 -2.06
N SER A 35 -7.42 -2.91 -1.24
CA SER A 35 -6.40 -3.83 -1.75
C SER A 35 -7.01 -4.93 -2.62
N GLY A 36 -8.13 -5.52 -2.19
CA GLY A 36 -8.83 -6.55 -2.98
C GLY A 36 -9.27 -6.02 -4.35
N ALA A 37 -9.83 -4.82 -4.39
CA ALA A 37 -10.23 -4.20 -5.64
C ALA A 37 -9.04 -3.85 -6.55
N VAL A 38 -7.90 -3.41 -6.00
CA VAL A 38 -6.67 -3.19 -6.77
C VAL A 38 -6.19 -4.49 -7.43
N THR A 39 -6.20 -5.61 -6.69
CA THR A 39 -5.84 -6.92 -7.24
C THR A 39 -6.78 -7.33 -8.37
N SER A 40 -8.10 -7.20 -8.18
CA SER A 40 -9.08 -7.53 -9.24
C SER A 40 -8.88 -6.68 -10.49
N ILE A 41 -8.70 -5.36 -10.33
CA ILE A 41 -8.44 -4.46 -11.47
C ILE A 41 -7.12 -4.85 -12.16
N SER A 42 -6.09 -5.19 -11.40
CA SER A 42 -4.79 -5.60 -11.95
C SER A 42 -4.92 -6.85 -12.84
N VAL A 43 -5.64 -7.88 -12.39
CA VAL A 43 -5.88 -9.11 -13.16
C VAL A 43 -6.55 -8.77 -14.50
N SER A 44 -7.66 -8.01 -14.48
CA SER A 44 -8.39 -7.63 -15.71
C SER A 44 -7.55 -6.76 -16.64
N THR A 45 -6.77 -5.82 -16.09
CA THR A 45 -5.90 -4.95 -16.91
C THR A 45 -4.79 -5.76 -17.58
N THR A 46 -4.29 -6.80 -16.91
CA THR A 46 -3.23 -7.67 -17.45
C THR A 46 -3.73 -8.47 -18.65
N SER A 47 -4.96 -9.01 -18.57
CA SER A 47 -5.56 -9.75 -19.68
C SER A 47 -5.86 -8.87 -20.89
N GLU A 48 -6.30 -7.63 -20.64
CA GLU A 48 -6.58 -6.64 -21.70
C GLU A 48 -5.31 -6.16 -22.39
N LEU A 49 -4.23 -5.92 -21.63
CA LEU A 49 -3.00 -5.30 -22.16
C LEU A 49 -2.08 -6.30 -22.88
N PHE A 50 -2.03 -7.55 -22.42
CA PHE A 50 -1.07 -8.54 -22.92
C PHE A 50 -1.70 -9.69 -23.72
N GLY A 51 -3.03 -9.77 -23.79
CA GLY A 51 -3.73 -10.84 -24.48
C GLY A 51 -3.63 -12.20 -23.76
N THR A 52 -4.38 -13.19 -24.26
CA THR A 52 -4.57 -14.49 -23.60
C THR A 52 -3.44 -15.50 -23.86
N THR A 53 -2.58 -15.27 -24.85
CA THR A 53 -1.61 -16.27 -25.32
C THR A 53 -0.50 -16.57 -24.31
N ASN A 54 -0.12 -15.61 -23.46
CA ASN A 54 0.90 -15.77 -22.40
C ASN A 54 0.47 -15.14 -21.05
N PHE A 55 -0.83 -15.20 -20.74
CA PHE A 55 -1.39 -14.54 -19.54
C PHE A 55 -0.70 -14.99 -18.24
N GLY A 56 -0.44 -16.29 -18.08
CA GLY A 56 0.15 -16.84 -16.85
C GLY A 56 1.54 -16.29 -16.52
N VAL A 57 2.41 -16.10 -17.53
CA VAL A 57 3.76 -15.56 -17.34
C VAL A 57 3.69 -14.07 -16.99
N ASN A 58 2.90 -13.29 -17.73
CA ASN A 58 2.75 -11.85 -17.48
C ASN A 58 2.11 -11.56 -16.13
N HIS A 59 1.11 -12.35 -15.74
CA HIS A 59 0.47 -12.20 -14.45
C HIS A 59 1.39 -12.60 -13.28
N ASN A 60 2.21 -13.66 -13.44
CA ASN A 60 3.22 -14.03 -12.45
C ASN A 60 4.28 -12.94 -12.26
N ILE A 61 4.71 -12.27 -13.34
CA ILE A 61 5.62 -11.12 -13.24
C ILE A 61 4.97 -9.98 -12.45
N LEU A 62 3.70 -9.67 -12.69
CA LEU A 62 2.96 -8.66 -11.93
C LEU A 62 2.81 -9.02 -10.44
N ILE A 63 2.44 -10.26 -10.14
CA ILE A 63 2.29 -10.75 -8.75
C ILE A 63 3.63 -10.78 -8.02
N SER A 64 4.76 -10.96 -8.73
CA SER A 64 6.10 -10.99 -8.12
C SER A 64 6.46 -9.69 -7.37
N ASN A 65 5.80 -8.57 -7.68
CA ASN A 65 5.94 -7.34 -6.89
C ASN A 65 5.53 -7.55 -5.42
N ILE A 66 4.55 -8.41 -5.14
CA ILE A 66 4.06 -8.68 -3.78
C ILE A 66 5.16 -9.27 -2.89
N PRO A 67 5.82 -10.41 -3.21
CA PRO A 67 6.89 -10.95 -2.38
C PRO A 67 8.10 -10.02 -2.27
N ILE A 68 8.45 -9.28 -3.34
CA ILE A 68 9.54 -8.29 -3.29
C ILE A 68 9.22 -7.18 -2.28
N GLY A 69 7.99 -6.64 -2.35
CA GLY A 69 7.52 -5.64 -1.40
C GLY A 69 7.47 -6.17 0.03
N SER A 70 6.89 -7.36 0.24
CA SER A 70 6.83 -8.00 1.56
C SER A 70 8.21 -8.26 2.16
N PHE A 71 9.20 -8.63 1.34
CA PHE A 71 10.57 -8.83 1.82
C PHE A 71 11.19 -7.51 2.28
N ILE A 72 11.15 -6.47 1.44
CA ILE A 72 11.75 -5.17 1.75
C ILE A 72 11.04 -4.50 2.94
N PHE A 73 9.72 -4.38 2.89
CA PHE A 73 8.96 -3.72 3.95
C PHE A 73 8.89 -4.55 5.22
N GLY A 74 8.90 -5.88 5.11
CA GLY A 74 8.95 -6.80 6.24
C GLY A 74 10.26 -6.72 7.01
N ASP A 75 11.40 -6.72 6.30
CA ASP A 75 12.72 -6.56 6.92
C ASP A 75 12.86 -5.17 7.56
N LEU A 76 12.39 -4.12 6.88
CA LEU A 76 12.39 -2.76 7.43
C LEU A 76 11.58 -2.67 8.73
N ALA A 77 10.40 -3.29 8.77
CA ALA A 77 9.56 -3.37 9.98
C ALA A 77 10.25 -4.13 11.11
N ALA A 78 10.90 -5.26 10.79
CA ALA A 78 11.66 -6.05 11.76
C ALA A 78 12.81 -5.24 12.38
N LEU A 79 13.55 -4.48 11.56
CA LEU A 79 14.62 -3.59 12.02
C LEU A 79 14.08 -2.45 12.91
N LEU A 80 12.96 -1.83 12.51
CA LEU A 80 12.28 -0.78 13.29
C LEU A 80 11.83 -1.30 14.66
N TYR A 81 11.19 -2.48 14.71
CA TYR A 81 10.76 -3.10 15.96
C TYR A 81 11.95 -3.51 16.83
N LYS A 82 13.03 -4.05 16.23
CA LYS A 82 14.26 -4.36 16.96
C LYS A 82 14.90 -3.12 17.57
N LYS A 83 14.90 -1.99 16.85
CA LYS A 83 15.43 -0.72 17.35
C LYS A 83 14.57 -0.15 18.48
N GLY A 84 13.25 -0.34 18.43
CA GLY A 84 12.33 0.02 19.51
C GLY A 84 12.58 -0.73 20.83
N ARG A 85 13.11 -1.96 20.78
CA ARG A 85 13.48 -2.77 21.96
C ARG A 85 14.68 -2.23 22.74
N VAL A 86 15.51 -1.37 22.14
CA VAL A 86 16.75 -0.85 22.76
C VAL A 86 16.46 0.12 23.94
N GLY A 87 15.20 0.50 24.15
CA GLY A 87 14.73 1.32 25.28
C GLY A 87 14.50 0.59 26.61
N GLY A 88 14.83 -0.71 26.73
CA GLY A 88 14.75 -1.46 27.99
C GLY A 88 13.55 -2.40 28.16
N GLU A 89 12.70 -2.56 27.14
CA GLU A 89 11.60 -3.54 27.15
C GLU A 89 11.96 -4.81 26.35
N GLU A 90 11.73 -5.96 26.98
CA GLU A 90 11.97 -7.29 26.40
C GLU A 90 11.04 -7.64 25.23
N ASN A 91 9.98 -6.85 24.97
CA ASN A 91 9.06 -7.03 23.85
C ASN A 91 8.50 -5.66 23.40
N CYS A 92 8.69 -5.28 22.13
CA CYS A 92 8.15 -4.04 21.56
C CYS A 92 6.68 -4.25 21.17
N VAL A 93 5.77 -4.12 22.13
CA VAL A 93 4.33 -4.32 21.93
C VAL A 93 3.58 -3.09 22.39
N GLY A 94 2.84 -2.47 21.47
CA GLY A 94 1.98 -1.33 21.80
C GLY A 94 2.01 -0.23 20.74
N GLN A 95 1.11 0.73 20.91
CA GLN A 95 0.84 1.76 19.91
C GLN A 95 2.09 2.56 19.53
N LYS A 96 2.99 2.85 20.49
CA LYS A 96 4.23 3.60 20.22
C LYS A 96 5.20 2.85 19.31
N CYS A 97 5.26 1.52 19.38
CA CYS A 97 6.13 0.68 18.53
C CYS A 97 5.61 0.65 17.08
N TYR A 98 4.29 0.49 16.92
CA TYR A 98 3.65 0.40 15.59
C TYR A 98 3.50 1.76 14.91
N GLN A 99 3.38 2.86 15.67
CA GLN A 99 3.16 4.21 15.13
C GLN A 99 4.23 4.62 14.12
N THR A 100 5.51 4.33 14.37
CA THR A 100 6.60 4.66 13.43
C THR A 100 6.46 3.92 12.11
N THR A 101 6.09 2.64 12.16
CA THR A 101 5.90 1.82 10.95
C THR A 101 4.68 2.27 10.17
N LEU A 102 3.57 2.56 10.86
CA LEU A 102 2.35 3.09 10.26
C LEU A 102 2.57 4.46 9.59
N LEU A 103 3.37 5.34 10.20
CA LEU A 103 3.74 6.62 9.60
C LEU A 103 4.56 6.44 8.32
N ILE A 104 5.54 5.53 8.31
CA ILE A 104 6.36 5.25 7.12
C ILE A 104 5.48 4.68 6.00
N TRP A 105 4.63 3.70 6.29
CA TRP A 105 3.71 3.11 5.31
C TRP A 105 2.68 4.12 4.80
N GLY A 106 2.14 4.97 5.68
CA GLY A 106 1.30 6.09 5.30
C GLY A 106 2.03 7.06 4.36
N GLY A 107 3.30 7.38 4.63
CA GLY A 107 4.13 8.20 3.76
C GLY A 107 4.32 7.61 2.36
N PHE A 108 4.61 6.31 2.28
CA PHE A 108 4.68 5.60 0.99
C PHE A 108 3.34 5.61 0.24
N CYS A 109 2.21 5.48 0.94
CA CYS A 109 0.87 5.61 0.34
C CYS A 109 0.65 7.00 -0.28
N VAL A 110 1.02 8.06 0.46
CA VAL A 110 0.90 9.44 -0.01
C VAL A 110 1.77 9.67 -1.24
N LEU A 111 3.03 9.23 -1.21
CA LEU A 111 3.93 9.30 -2.37
C LEU A 111 3.33 8.56 -3.57
N GLY A 112 2.86 7.32 -3.38
CA GLY A 112 2.20 6.54 -4.43
C GLY A 112 0.98 7.24 -5.04
N SER A 113 0.17 7.88 -4.20
CA SER A 113 -1.00 8.66 -4.65
C SER A 113 -0.60 9.92 -5.41
N LEU A 114 0.45 10.63 -4.98
CA LEU A 114 0.99 11.79 -5.69
C LEU A 114 1.56 11.39 -7.07
N LEU A 115 2.32 10.30 -7.13
CA LEU A 115 2.84 9.74 -8.39
C LEU A 115 1.71 9.33 -9.32
N ALA A 116 0.65 8.69 -8.81
CA ALA A 116 -0.52 8.31 -9.59
C ALA A 116 -1.28 9.54 -10.12
N LEU A 117 -1.45 10.58 -9.30
CA LEU A 117 -2.05 11.85 -9.73
C LEU A 117 -1.19 12.54 -10.79
N MET A 118 0.13 12.60 -10.61
CA MET A 118 1.06 13.17 -11.60
C MET A 118 0.98 12.43 -12.94
N LEU A 119 0.96 11.09 -12.90
CA LEU A 119 0.79 10.28 -14.10
C LEU A 119 -0.57 10.55 -14.75
N HIS A 120 -1.65 10.63 -13.98
CA HIS A 120 -2.98 10.94 -14.50
C HIS A 120 -3.02 12.30 -15.20
N VAL A 121 -2.45 13.34 -14.59
CA VAL A 121 -2.34 14.68 -15.19
C VAL A 121 -1.50 14.67 -16.47
N LYS A 122 -0.37 13.96 -16.46
CA LYS A 122 0.49 13.81 -17.66
C LYS A 122 -0.24 13.08 -18.79
N THR A 123 -0.92 11.97 -18.49
CA THR A 123 -1.70 11.21 -19.48
C THR A 123 -2.87 12.02 -20.01
N LYS A 124 -3.60 12.77 -19.17
CA LYS A 124 -4.67 13.68 -19.63
C LYS A 124 -4.11 14.77 -20.53
N LYS A 125 -2.97 15.38 -20.18
CA LYS A 125 -2.30 16.36 -21.05
C LYS A 125 -1.84 15.77 -22.38
N LEU A 126 -1.38 14.51 -22.39
CA LEU A 126 -1.00 13.80 -23.60
C LEU A 126 -2.20 13.45 -24.48
N HIS A 127 -3.32 13.06 -23.87
CA HIS A 127 -4.56 12.74 -24.59
C HIS A 127 -5.28 13.98 -25.13
N VAL A 128 -5.15 15.13 -24.46
CA VAL A 128 -5.66 16.43 -24.95
C VAL A 128 -4.74 17.05 -26.02
N ARG A 129 -3.49 16.58 -26.15
CA ARG A 129 -2.54 17.01 -27.19
C ARG A 129 -2.58 16.17 -28.47
N LYS A 130 -3.35 15.08 -28.51
CA LYS A 130 -3.65 14.30 -29.71
C LYS A 130 -5.05 14.65 -30.17
#